data_AF-A0A947J8H5-F1
#
_entry.id   AF-A0A947J8H5-F1
#
_cell.length_a   1.000
_cell.length_b   1.000
_cell.length_c   1.000
_cell.angle_alpha   90.00
_cell.angle_beta   90.00
_cell.angle_gamma   90.00
#
_symmetry.space_group_name_H-M   'P 1'
#
loop_
_entity.id
_entity.type
_entity.pdbx_description
1 polymer ?
#
loop_
_entity_poly.entity_id
_entity_poly.type
_entity_poly.pdbx_seq_one_letter_code
_entity_poly.pdbx_strand_id
1 'polypeptide(L)' 'MPEFYYTARTPDGKLKKDRIRVKDEKALSDYLKNRGLMLTTSKIMDKPGKFSITAFIKNFGGVPTVQKIF' A
#
# COMPACT_ATOMS: atom_id res chain seq x y z
N MET A 1 8.06 17.40 -0.82
CA MET A 1 8.45 16.12 -1.44
C MET A 1 7.47 15.06 -0.96
N PRO A 2 6.82 14.32 -1.89
CA PRO A 2 5.89 13.26 -1.54
C PRO A 2 6.58 12.12 -0.77
N GLU A 3 5.85 11.53 0.16
CA GLU A 3 6.31 10.35 0.91
C GLU A 3 5.70 9.11 0.26
N PHE A 4 6.54 8.14 -0.10
CA PHE A 4 6.10 6.88 -0.70
C PHE A 4 6.23 5.76 0.32
N TYR A 5 5.14 5.05 0.54
CA TYR A 5 5.17 3.73 1.15
C TYR A 5 5.45 2.72 0.06
N TYR A 6 6.54 1.96 0.18
CA TYR A 6 6.91 0.99 -0.84
C TYR A 6 7.11 -0.40 -0.25
N THR A 7 6.83 -1.41 -1.08
CA THR A 7 7.24 -2.78 -0.85
C THR A 7 8.22 -3.17 -1.96
N ALA A 8 9.39 -3.65 -1.56
CA ALA A 8 10.40 -4.15 -2.47
C ALA A 8 10.79 -5.59 -2.13
N ARG A 9 11.09 -6.39 -3.15
CA ARG A 9 11.60 -7.74 -2.99
C ARG A 9 13.13 -7.71 -2.97
N THR A 10 13.69 -8.35 -1.95
CA THR A 10 15.13 -8.62 -1.84
C THR A 10 15.54 -9.76 -2.78
N PRO A 11 16.83 -9.87 -3.13
CA PRO A 11 17.34 -11.02 -3.90
C PRO A 11 17.05 -12.36 -3.22
N ASP A 12 16.97 -12.37 -1.88
CA ASP A 12 16.63 -13.52 -1.06
C ASP A 12 15.13 -13.90 -1.10
N GLY A 13 14.34 -13.24 -1.95
CA GLY A 13 12.91 -13.46 -2.11
C GLY A 13 12.04 -12.84 -1.00
N LYS A 14 12.65 -12.26 0.04
CA LYS A 14 11.92 -11.61 1.15
C LYS A 14 11.35 -10.27 0.73
N LEU A 15 10.13 -9.98 1.17
CA LEU A 15 9.48 -8.70 0.99
C LEU A 15 9.90 -7.73 2.09
N LYS A 16 10.38 -6.55 1.70
CA LYS A 16 10.73 -5.45 2.58
C LYS A 16 9.76 -4.31 2.36
N LYS A 17 9.13 -3.83 3.44
CA LYS A 17 8.23 -2.68 3.43
C LYS A 17 8.90 -1.52 4.14
N ASP A 18 8.93 -0.35 3.53
CA ASP A 18 9.55 0.84 4.11
C ASP A 18 8.92 2.13 3.57
N ARG A 19 9.33 3.27 4.14
CA ARG A 19 8.89 4.60 3.74
C ARG A 19 10.07 5.44 3.30
N ILE A 20 9.92 6.12 2.17
CA ILE A 20 10.94 7.06 1.71
C ILE A 20 10.30 8.29 1.08
N ARG A 21 10.91 9.44 1.29
CA ARG A 21 10.56 10.69 0.60
C ARG A 21 11.43 10.82 -0.62
N VAL A 22 10.82 10.75 -1.80
CA VAL A 22 11.48 10.98 -3.08
C VAL A 22 10.68 11.95 -3.91
N LYS A 23 11.31 12.48 -4.97
CA LYS A 23 10.69 13.47 -5.84
C LYS A 23 9.51 12.88 -6.63
N ASP A 24 9.64 11.63 -7.05
CA ASP A 24 8.72 10.95 -7.96
C ASP A 24 8.90 9.42 -7.89
N GLU A 25 7.96 8.67 -8.47
CA GLU A 25 7.99 7.21 -8.46
C GLU A 25 9.15 6.62 -9.28
N LYS A 26 9.61 7.30 -10.32
CA LYS A 26 10.78 6.85 -11.10
C LYS A 26 12.03 6.92 -10.23
N ALA A 27 12.21 8.01 -9.47
CA ALA A 27 13.27 8.13 -8.48
C ALA A 27 13.19 7.04 -7.39
N LEU A 28 11.99 6.63 -6.96
CA LEU A 28 11.82 5.48 -6.04
C LEU A 28 12.32 4.19 -6.68
N SER A 29 11.91 3.92 -7.92
CA SER A 29 12.30 2.71 -8.65
C SER A 29 13.81 2.63 -8.85
N ASP A 30 14.44 3.73 -9.27
CA ASP A 30 15.89 3.81 -9.46
C ASP A 30 16.66 3.66 -8.14
N TYR A 31 16.16 4.28 -7.06
CA TYR A 31 16.74 4.12 -5.72
C TYR A 31 16.72 2.65 -5.27
N LEU A 32 15.62 1.93 -5.52
CA LEU A 32 15.50 0.52 -5.15
C LEU A 32 16.37 -0.39 -6.02
N LYS A 33 16.41 -0.15 -7.33
CA LYS A 33 17.29 -0.87 -8.25
C LYS A 33 18.76 -0.72 -7.86
N ASN A 34 19.21 0.49 -7.51
CA ASN A 34 20.58 0.74 -7.05
C ASN A 34 20.92 -0.01 -5.74
N ARG A 35 19.91 -0.37 -4.93
CA ARG A 35 20.08 -1.20 -3.73
C ARG A 35 19.91 -2.71 -3.99
N GLY A 36 19.77 -3.13 -5.25
CA GLY A 36 19.50 -4.52 -5.61
C GLY A 36 18.11 -4.99 -5.18
N LEU A 37 17.16 -4.07 -4.98
CA LEU A 37 15.79 -4.36 -4.57
C LEU A 37 14.83 -4.17 -5.75
N MET A 38 13.89 -5.09 -5.94
CA MET A 38 12.84 -4.96 -6.95
C MET A 38 11.60 -4.32 -6.36
N LEU A 39 11.21 -3.14 -6.85
CA LEU A 39 9.94 -2.50 -6.47
C LEU A 39 8.76 -3.41 -6.87
N THR A 40 7.92 -3.78 -5.89
CA THR A 40 6.73 -4.61 -6.12
C THR A 40 5.45 -3.76 -6.10
N THR A 41 5.33 -2.86 -5.13
CA THR A 41 4.22 -1.92 -5.05
C THR A 41 4.69 -0.62 -4.40
N SER A 42 4.20 0.50 -4.91
CA SER A 42 4.42 1.83 -4.35
C SER A 42 3.04 2.45 -4.05
N LYS A 43 2.95 3.24 -2.98
CA LYS A 43 1.77 4.03 -2.65
C LYS A 43 2.22 5.40 -2.18
N ILE A 44 1.73 6.45 -2.83
CA ILE A 44 1.95 7.82 -2.40
C ILE A 44 1.14 8.04 -1.12
N MET A 45 1.83 8.40 -0.05
CA MET A 45 1.23 8.86 1.21
C MET A 45 1.01 10.36 1.11
N ASP A 46 -0.03 10.77 0.38
CA ASP A 46 -0.62 12.08 0.59
C ASP A 46 -1.32 12.08 1.96
N LYS A 47 -1.22 13.21 2.68
CA LYS A 47 -1.80 13.43 4.02
C LYS A 47 -3.21 12.83 4.15
N PRO A 48 -3.61 12.32 5.33
CA PRO A 48 -4.72 11.39 5.49
C PRO A 48 -6.09 12.05 5.21
N GLY A 49 -6.45 12.12 3.94
CA GLY A 49 -7.81 12.37 3.46
C GLY A 49 -8.52 11.05 3.21
N LYS A 50 -9.14 10.49 4.26
CA LYS A 50 -10.30 9.57 4.18
C LYS A 50 -10.36 8.62 2.98
N PHE A 51 -9.47 7.63 2.88
CA PHE A 51 -9.78 6.42 2.09
C PHE A 51 -10.23 5.31 3.04
N SER A 52 -11.53 5.34 3.33
CA SER A 52 -12.26 4.36 4.13
C SER A 52 -12.26 3.02 3.41
N ILE A 53 -11.40 2.12 3.87
CA ILE A 53 -11.35 0.70 3.45
C ILE A 53 -12.68 -0.01 3.80
N THR A 54 -13.51 0.61 4.65
CA THR A 54 -14.84 0.14 5.06
C THR A 54 -15.85 0.10 3.91
N ALA A 55 -15.66 0.87 2.83
CA ALA A 55 -16.60 0.88 1.71
C ALA A 55 -16.54 -0.39 0.83
N PHE A 56 -15.39 -1.07 0.78
CA PHE A 56 -15.25 -2.28 -0.06
C PHE A 56 -15.82 -3.54 0.62
N ILE A 57 -15.82 -3.61 1.95
CA ILE A 57 -16.32 -4.78 2.69
C ILE A 57 -17.85 -4.82 2.72
N LYS A 58 -18.52 -3.67 2.58
CA LYS A 58 -19.99 -3.57 2.68
C LYS A 58 -20.74 -4.08 1.44
N ASN A 59 -20.09 -4.14 0.27
CA ASN A 59 -20.75 -4.49 -1.00
C ASN A 59 -20.55 -5.95 -1.46
N PHE A 60 -19.75 -6.77 -0.77
CA PHE A 60 -19.45 -8.15 -1.20
C PHE A 60 -19.79 -9.25 -0.19
N GLY A 61 -20.35 -8.91 0.97
CA GLY A 61 -20.68 -9.86 2.04
C GLY A 61 -22.14 -9.78 2.46
N GLY A 62 -23.06 -9.90 1.52
CA GLY A 62 -24.49 -10.01 1.80
C GLY A 62 -24.81 -11.33 2.48
N VAL A 63 -24.69 -11.38 3.81
CA VAL A 63 -25.42 -12.34 4.63
C VAL A 63 -26.39 -11.51 5.49
N PRO A 64 -27.71 -11.61 5.27
CA PRO A 64 -28.68 -10.88 6.08
C PRO A 64 -28.68 -11.49 7.47
N THR A 65 -28.10 -10.79 8.44
CA THR A 65 -28.25 -11.16 9.85
C THR A 65 -29.71 -10.87 10.22
N VAL A 66 -30.52 -11.93 10.28
CA VAL A 66 -31.93 -11.84 10.72
C VAL A 66 -31.93 -11.24 12.12
N GLN A 67 -32.34 -9.98 12.22
CA GLN A 67 -32.51 -9.25 13.46
C GLN A 67 -33.71 -9.85 14.19
N LYS A 68 -33.46 -10.83 15.08
CA LYS A 68 -34.48 -11.31 16.01
C LYS A 68 -34.72 -10.23 17.05
N ILE A 69 -35.87 -9.57 16.94
CA ILE A 69 -36.43 -8.71 17.96
C ILE A 69 -37.01 -9.65 19.03
N PHE A 70 -36.52 -9.53 20.26
CA PHE A 70 -37.17 -10.07 21.46
C PHE A 70 -37.85 -8.90 22.17
#